data_AF-A0A9E3AVY2-F1
#
_entry.id   AF-A0A9E3AVY2-F1
#
_cell.length_a   1.000
_cell.length_b   1.000
_cell.length_c   1.000
_cell.angle_alpha   90.00
_cell.angle_beta   90.00
_cell.angle_gamma   90.00
#
_symmetry.space_group_name_H-M   'P 1'
#
loop_
_entity.id
_entity.type
_entity.pdbx_description
1 polymer ?
#
loop_
_entity_poly.entity_id
_entity_poly.type
_entity_poly.pdbx_seq_one_letter_code
_entity_poly.pdbx_strand_id
1 'polypeptide(L)'
;MVKPHEVLCRSPAGLYCPPGDFYIDPVRPVKRAVITHGHSDHARMGHESVLATAETLAIMAARMGEGFSGATQALRYGEVVARDGVEVSLHPAGHILGSAQVKVRARGLCVAVSGDYKRRRDPTCAAFEPQRCDVFVTEATFGIPVFNFPDDGGEAARLLKSVAQFPERSHLVGAYALGKAQRLILLLREAGYHETIFVHGAVEAMNALYGRFGIDLGPLAPATVDKAKRGDFAGAIVVAPPSAIDDRWSRRFADPLPAFASGWMRVRARARQRQVELPLVISDHADWNELTATIREVEADEIWITHGNEEALLRWCALGGQKARALSLVGYDADEGEG
;
A
#
# COMPACT_ATOMS: atom_id res chain seq x y z
N MET A 1 34.21 10.88 -8.19
CA MET A 1 33.08 9.93 -8.17
C MET A 1 31.92 10.66 -7.51
N VAL A 2 30.78 10.80 -8.19
CA VAL A 2 29.58 11.45 -7.64
C VAL A 2 29.07 10.60 -6.49
N LYS A 3 28.76 11.20 -5.35
CA LYS A 3 28.21 10.48 -4.21
C LYS A 3 26.69 10.40 -4.33
N PRO A 4 26.05 9.27 -4.00
CA PRO A 4 24.60 9.14 -4.02
C PRO A 4 23.79 10.27 -3.35
N HIS A 5 24.29 10.82 -2.24
CA HIS A 5 23.62 11.92 -1.53
C HIS A 5 23.62 13.26 -2.28
N GLU A 6 24.40 13.38 -3.35
CA GLU A 6 24.36 14.54 -4.25
C GLU A 6 23.20 14.47 -5.23
N VAL A 7 22.60 13.28 -5.42
CA VAL A 7 21.38 13.08 -6.22
C VAL A 7 20.16 13.04 -5.31
N LEU A 8 20.24 12.31 -4.20
CA LEU A 8 19.11 12.13 -3.30
C LEU A 8 19.57 12.05 -1.83
N CYS A 9 19.07 12.93 -0.98
CA CYS A 9 19.48 13.01 0.42
C CYS A 9 18.29 13.13 1.37
N ARG A 10 18.51 12.75 2.63
CA ARG A 10 17.51 12.95 3.68
C ARG A 10 17.41 14.43 4.02
N SER A 11 16.18 14.90 4.13
CA SER A 11 15.84 16.18 4.73
C SER A 11 14.80 15.97 5.84
N PRO A 12 14.51 16.96 6.69
CA PRO A 12 13.43 16.81 7.65
C PRO A 12 12.03 16.91 6.99
N ALA A 13 11.92 17.18 5.69
CA ALA A 13 10.64 17.15 4.96
C ALA A 13 10.41 15.82 4.22
N GLY A 14 11.41 14.93 4.18
CA GLY A 14 11.37 13.69 3.39
C GLY A 14 12.64 13.53 2.54
N LEU A 15 12.54 12.72 1.49
CA LEU A 15 13.65 12.41 0.60
C LEU A 15 13.79 13.50 -0.47
N TYR A 16 14.88 14.26 -0.44
CA TYR A 16 15.09 15.46 -1.26
C TYR A 16 16.06 15.18 -2.40
N CYS A 17 15.74 15.68 -3.60
CA CYS A 17 16.62 15.71 -4.76
C CYS A 17 17.19 17.14 -4.92
N PRO A 18 18.40 17.45 -4.44
CA PRO A 18 18.99 18.77 -4.60
C PRO A 18 19.11 19.26 -6.06
N PRO A 19 19.56 18.45 -7.04
CA PRO A 19 19.74 18.95 -8.41
C PRO A 19 18.40 19.24 -9.10
N GLY A 20 17.33 18.52 -8.76
CA GLY A 20 15.99 18.74 -9.31
C GLY A 20 15.11 19.65 -8.46
N ASP A 21 15.56 19.96 -7.24
CA ASP A 21 14.85 20.69 -6.18
C ASP A 21 13.38 20.25 -6.01
N PHE A 22 13.19 18.95 -5.80
CA PHE A 22 11.91 18.33 -5.47
C PHE A 22 12.07 17.29 -4.36
N TYR A 23 10.96 16.90 -3.75
CA TYR A 23 10.91 15.86 -2.72
C TYR A 23 10.13 14.65 -3.22
N ILE A 24 10.50 13.46 -2.77
CA ILE A 24 9.74 12.23 -2.93
C ILE A 24 9.04 11.94 -1.61
N ASP A 25 7.72 11.72 -1.66
CA ASP A 25 6.83 11.46 -0.53
C ASP A 25 7.08 12.38 0.69
N PRO A 26 7.01 13.71 0.51
CA PRO A 26 7.28 14.63 1.60
C PRO A 26 6.21 14.56 2.69
N VAL A 27 6.63 14.54 3.96
CA VAL A 27 5.75 14.48 5.13
C VAL A 27 5.07 15.81 5.47
N ARG A 28 5.36 16.88 4.72
CA ARG A 28 4.81 18.24 4.90
C ARG A 28 4.77 19.01 3.57
N PRO A 29 4.00 20.11 3.47
CA PRO A 29 3.97 20.95 2.28
C PRO A 29 5.35 21.38 1.78
N VAL A 30 5.54 21.32 0.45
CA VAL A 30 6.77 21.68 -0.26
C VAL A 30 6.41 22.24 -1.64
N LYS A 31 7.38 22.88 -2.30
CA LYS A 31 7.19 23.44 -3.64
C LYS A 31 6.93 22.39 -4.72
N ARG A 32 7.70 21.29 -4.72
CA ARG A 32 7.61 20.22 -5.72
C ARG A 32 7.64 18.87 -5.03
N ALA A 33 6.57 18.10 -5.19
CA ALA A 33 6.46 16.76 -4.66
C ALA A 33 6.30 15.76 -5.81
N VAL A 34 7.05 14.65 -5.75
CA VAL A 34 6.79 13.44 -6.52
C VAL A 34 6.20 12.43 -5.55
N ILE A 35 4.99 11.94 -5.83
CA ILE A 35 4.26 11.06 -4.92
C ILE A 35 4.24 9.65 -5.50
N THR A 36 4.73 8.68 -4.72
CA THR A 36 4.76 7.27 -5.11
C THR A 36 3.35 6.69 -5.18
N HIS A 37 2.51 6.99 -4.19
CA HIS A 37 1.14 6.49 -4.12
C HIS A 37 0.27 7.28 -3.14
N GLY A 38 -1.03 7.02 -3.18
CA GLY A 38 -2.04 7.84 -2.53
C GLY A 38 -2.33 7.54 -1.05
N HIS A 39 -1.51 6.78 -0.32
CA HIS A 39 -1.70 6.57 1.14
C HIS A 39 -1.25 7.77 1.96
N SER A 40 -1.79 7.89 3.17
CA SER A 40 -1.67 9.15 3.96
C SER A 40 -0.25 9.44 4.37
N ASP A 41 0.50 8.42 4.71
CA ASP A 41 1.89 8.49 5.13
C ASP A 41 2.86 8.80 3.97
N HIS A 42 2.40 8.76 2.72
CA HIS A 42 3.18 9.17 1.54
C HIS A 42 2.66 10.46 0.88
N ALA A 43 1.35 10.67 0.90
CA ALA A 43 0.69 11.78 0.21
C ALA A 43 0.17 12.82 1.22
N ARG A 44 0.57 14.08 1.04
CA ARG A 44 0.08 15.24 1.81
C ARG A 44 -0.53 16.28 0.87
N MET A 45 -1.41 17.11 1.42
CA MET A 45 -1.94 18.29 0.73
C MET A 45 -1.06 19.52 0.95
N GLY A 46 -1.25 20.56 0.14
CA GLY A 46 -0.61 21.86 0.29
C GLY A 46 0.68 22.04 -0.48
N HIS A 47 1.05 21.09 -1.34
CA HIS A 47 2.20 21.25 -2.25
C HIS A 47 1.87 22.25 -3.36
N GLU A 48 2.84 23.09 -3.77
CA GLU A 48 2.63 24.00 -4.92
C GLU A 48 2.46 23.20 -6.22
N SER A 49 3.19 22.11 -6.39
CA SER A 49 3.03 21.18 -7.51
C SER A 49 3.27 19.72 -7.11
N VAL A 50 2.44 18.82 -7.66
CA VAL A 50 2.52 17.36 -7.46
C VAL A 50 2.67 16.64 -8.80
N LEU A 51 3.67 15.78 -8.90
CA LEU A 51 3.85 14.81 -9.98
C LEU A 51 3.55 13.40 -9.46
N ALA A 52 2.65 12.67 -10.11
CA ALA A 52 2.31 11.29 -9.78
C ALA A 52 1.61 10.60 -10.97
N THR A 53 1.21 9.34 -10.82
CA THR A 53 0.29 8.69 -11.77
C THR A 53 -1.09 9.35 -11.73
N ALA A 54 -1.87 9.23 -12.82
CA ALA A 54 -3.22 9.82 -12.88
C ALA A 54 -4.14 9.25 -11.79
N GLU A 55 -3.99 7.96 -11.54
CA GLU A 55 -4.62 7.19 -10.48
C GLU A 55 -4.28 7.76 -9.08
N THR A 56 -3.00 7.98 -8.79
CA THR A 56 -2.57 8.54 -7.51
C THR A 56 -3.10 9.96 -7.31
N LEU A 57 -3.08 10.80 -8.35
CA LEU A 57 -3.67 12.14 -8.29
C LEU A 57 -5.18 12.09 -8.00
N ALA A 58 -5.91 11.16 -8.63
CA ALA A 58 -7.34 10.97 -8.38
C ALA A 58 -7.62 10.47 -6.96
N ILE A 59 -6.76 9.60 -6.41
CA ILE A 59 -6.85 9.15 -5.01
C ILE A 59 -6.61 10.33 -4.07
N MET A 60 -5.59 11.15 -4.33
CA MET A 60 -5.31 12.35 -3.53
C MET A 60 -6.51 13.31 -3.56
N ALA A 61 -7.09 13.59 -4.73
CA ALA A 61 -8.29 14.42 -4.86
C ALA A 61 -9.48 13.85 -4.09
N ALA A 62 -9.73 12.54 -4.17
CA ALA A 62 -10.84 11.91 -3.46
C ALA A 62 -10.69 11.93 -1.93
N ARG A 63 -9.45 11.89 -1.42
CA ARG A 63 -9.16 11.88 0.03
C ARG A 63 -9.02 13.28 0.62
N MET A 64 -8.47 14.23 -0.14
CA MET A 64 -8.03 15.54 0.35
C MET A 64 -8.77 16.72 -0.31
N GLY A 65 -9.65 16.44 -1.27
CA GLY A 65 -10.37 17.43 -2.08
C GLY A 65 -9.60 17.86 -3.33
N GLU A 66 -10.31 18.37 -4.34
CA GLU A 66 -9.74 18.82 -5.63
C GLU A 66 -8.64 19.88 -5.49
N GLY A 67 -8.67 20.67 -4.41
CA GLY A 67 -7.67 21.70 -4.10
C GLY A 67 -6.43 21.21 -3.33
N PHE A 68 -6.11 19.91 -3.38
CA PHE A 68 -5.01 19.35 -2.60
C PHE A 68 -3.62 19.88 -2.98
N SER A 69 -3.46 20.41 -4.20
CA SER A 69 -2.22 21.02 -4.71
C SER A 69 -2.50 22.21 -5.62
N GLY A 70 -1.54 23.13 -5.74
CA GLY A 70 -1.63 24.27 -6.67
C GLY A 70 -1.58 23.88 -8.15
N ALA A 71 -0.85 22.80 -8.48
CA ALA A 71 -0.75 22.25 -9.83
C ALA A 71 -0.48 20.75 -9.79
N THR A 72 -0.98 20.00 -10.76
CA THR A 72 -0.75 18.56 -10.88
C THR A 72 -0.16 18.21 -12.24
N GLN A 73 0.74 17.23 -12.26
CA GLN A 73 1.30 16.64 -13.47
C GLN A 73 1.15 15.12 -13.40
N ALA A 74 0.25 14.57 -14.21
CA ALA A 74 0.15 13.12 -14.38
C ALA A 74 1.33 12.62 -15.22
N LEU A 75 1.97 11.54 -14.80
CA LEU A 75 3.01 10.85 -15.57
C LEU A 75 2.64 9.39 -15.76
N ARG A 76 2.67 8.91 -17.00
CA ARG A 76 2.45 7.48 -17.31
C ARG A 76 3.68 6.67 -16.92
N TYR A 77 3.49 5.38 -16.62
CA TYR A 77 4.61 4.48 -16.39
C TYR A 77 5.59 4.48 -17.57
N GLY A 78 6.89 4.56 -17.26
CA GLY A 78 7.97 4.63 -18.24
C GLY A 78 8.16 5.98 -18.93
N GLU A 79 7.23 6.93 -18.81
CA GLU A 79 7.39 8.28 -19.33
C GLU A 79 8.44 9.05 -18.50
N VAL A 80 9.27 9.84 -19.18
CA VAL A 80 10.40 10.56 -18.57
C VAL A 80 10.14 12.06 -18.60
N VAL A 81 10.25 12.71 -17.44
CA VAL A 81 10.30 14.17 -17.31
C VAL A 81 11.73 14.58 -17.00
N ALA A 82 12.30 15.41 -17.86
CA ALA A 82 13.64 15.95 -17.67
C ALA A 82 13.58 17.42 -17.28
N ARG A 83 14.31 17.80 -16.23
CA ARG A 83 14.43 19.18 -15.76
C ARG A 83 15.75 19.38 -15.02
N ASP A 84 16.44 20.50 -15.29
CA ASP A 84 17.65 20.92 -14.57
C ASP A 84 18.76 19.83 -14.53
N GLY A 85 18.84 18.99 -15.58
CA GLY A 85 19.79 17.88 -15.66
C GLY A 85 19.40 16.64 -14.84
N VAL A 86 18.15 16.56 -14.39
CA VAL A 86 17.55 15.43 -13.68
C VAL A 86 16.42 14.84 -14.52
N GLU A 87 16.43 13.53 -14.70
CA GLU A 87 15.32 12.78 -15.29
C GLU A 87 14.55 12.06 -14.19
N VAL A 88 13.22 12.14 -14.23
CA VAL A 88 12.30 11.42 -13.34
C VAL A 88 11.36 10.57 -14.19
N SER A 89 11.17 9.32 -13.79
CA SER A 89 10.17 8.41 -14.37
C SER A 89 9.49 7.58 -13.29
N LEU A 90 8.25 7.18 -13.55
CA LEU A 90 7.46 6.33 -12.66
C LEU A 90 7.40 4.91 -13.23
N HIS A 91 7.50 3.89 -12.37
CA HIS A 91 7.43 2.47 -12.75
C HIS A 91 6.49 1.72 -11.80
N PRO A 92 5.74 0.69 -12.24
CA PRO A 92 4.78 0.01 -11.39
C PRO A 92 5.37 -0.52 -10.06
N ALA A 93 4.68 -0.26 -8.94
CA ALA A 93 5.07 -0.77 -7.61
C ALA A 93 4.24 -1.97 -7.12
N GLY A 94 3.12 -2.31 -7.77
CA GLY A 94 2.28 -3.44 -7.35
C GLY A 94 1.53 -3.24 -6.03
N HIS A 95 1.64 -2.10 -5.36
CA HIS A 95 1.09 -1.87 -4.02
C HIS A 95 -0.41 -1.61 -4.03
N ILE A 96 -0.83 -0.50 -4.64
CA ILE A 96 -2.24 -0.09 -4.84
C ILE A 96 -2.43 0.50 -6.25
N LEU A 97 -3.67 0.80 -6.62
CA LEU A 97 -3.99 1.49 -7.88
C LEU A 97 -3.12 2.75 -8.05
N GLY A 98 -2.36 2.80 -9.14
CA GLY A 98 -1.47 3.93 -9.45
C GLY A 98 -0.14 3.95 -8.72
N SER A 99 0.13 3.03 -7.79
CA SER A 99 1.38 3.03 -7.03
C SER A 99 2.60 2.90 -7.94
N ALA A 100 3.65 3.67 -7.64
CA ALA A 100 4.80 3.80 -8.48
C ALA A 100 6.11 3.86 -7.69
N GLN A 101 7.12 3.18 -8.23
CA GLN A 101 8.52 3.43 -7.94
C GLN A 101 8.94 4.72 -8.66
N VAL A 102 9.71 5.56 -7.99
CA VAL A 102 10.26 6.79 -8.56
C VAL A 102 11.72 6.56 -8.95
N LYS A 103 12.02 6.62 -10.25
CA LYS A 103 13.37 6.47 -10.78
C LYS A 103 13.94 7.84 -11.14
N VAL A 104 15.03 8.21 -10.49
CA VAL A 104 15.73 9.49 -10.65
C VAL A 104 17.10 9.24 -11.28
N ARG A 105 17.38 9.87 -12.42
CA ARG A 105 18.72 9.88 -13.03
C ARG A 105 19.30 11.28 -13.00
N ALA A 106 20.48 11.42 -12.41
CA ALA A 106 21.22 12.67 -12.38
C ALA A 106 22.70 12.40 -12.20
N ARG A 107 23.54 13.22 -12.84
CA ARG A 107 25.01 13.17 -12.67
C ARG A 107 25.62 11.78 -12.91
N GLY A 108 25.03 11.01 -13.83
CA GLY A 108 25.48 9.65 -14.15
C GLY A 108 25.10 8.57 -13.14
N LEU A 109 24.30 8.89 -12.13
CA LEU A 109 23.73 7.93 -11.18
C LEU A 109 22.22 7.76 -11.41
N CYS A 110 21.73 6.56 -11.14
CA CYS A 110 20.35 6.15 -11.19
C CYS A 110 19.91 5.66 -9.80
N VAL A 111 18.96 6.38 -9.19
CA VAL A 111 18.35 6.01 -7.90
C VAL A 111 16.92 5.56 -8.15
N ALA A 112 16.52 4.40 -7.64
CA ALA A 112 15.13 3.97 -7.64
C ALA A 112 14.58 3.97 -6.21
N VAL A 113 13.48 4.67 -5.98
CA VAL A 113 12.75 4.71 -4.71
C VAL A 113 11.49 3.89 -4.86
N SER A 114 11.35 2.80 -4.10
CA SER A 114 10.26 1.86 -4.28
C SER A 114 8.89 2.44 -3.94
N GLY A 115 8.84 3.36 -2.97
CA GLY A 115 7.62 3.57 -2.19
C GLY A 115 7.26 2.28 -1.45
N ASP A 116 5.98 2.10 -1.17
CA ASP A 116 5.47 0.79 -0.77
C ASP A 116 5.26 -0.08 -2.00
N TYR A 117 5.57 -1.37 -1.90
CA TYR A 117 5.50 -2.28 -3.02
C TYR A 117 5.19 -3.71 -2.60
N LYS A 118 4.59 -4.48 -3.50
CA LYS A 118 4.52 -5.95 -3.38
C LYS A 118 4.78 -6.59 -4.73
N ARG A 119 5.28 -7.82 -4.74
CA ARG A 119 5.57 -8.56 -5.98
C ARG A 119 4.44 -9.51 -6.38
N ARG A 120 3.68 -9.99 -5.40
CA ARG A 120 2.49 -10.84 -5.65
C ARG A 120 1.52 -10.15 -6.60
N ARG A 121 0.90 -10.96 -7.47
CA ARG A 121 -0.14 -10.50 -8.40
C ARG A 121 -1.28 -9.88 -7.61
N ASP A 122 -1.69 -8.70 -8.03
CA ASP A 122 -2.89 -8.02 -7.56
C ASP A 122 -3.72 -7.60 -8.76
N PRO A 123 -4.96 -8.10 -8.90
CA PRO A 123 -5.82 -7.74 -10.02
C PRO A 123 -6.31 -6.29 -9.96
N THR A 124 -6.01 -5.53 -8.90
CA THR A 124 -6.44 -4.14 -8.71
C THR A 124 -5.38 -3.09 -9.05
N CYS A 125 -4.17 -3.49 -9.45
CA CYS A 125 -3.10 -2.55 -9.81
C CYS A 125 -2.10 -3.16 -10.81
N ALA A 126 -1.21 -2.33 -11.35
CA ALA A 126 -0.14 -2.78 -12.24
C ALA A 126 0.90 -3.59 -11.46
N ALA A 127 1.32 -4.74 -12.00
CA ALA A 127 2.28 -5.63 -11.37
C ALA A 127 3.66 -4.95 -11.17
N PHE A 128 4.33 -5.23 -10.06
CA PHE A 128 5.65 -4.69 -9.76
C PHE A 128 6.68 -5.02 -10.84
N GLU A 129 7.46 -4.02 -11.24
CA GLU A 129 8.53 -4.14 -12.24
C GLU A 129 9.91 -3.83 -11.61
N PRO A 130 10.80 -4.81 -11.40
CA PRO A 130 12.12 -4.56 -10.82
C PRO A 130 12.93 -3.52 -11.61
N GLN A 131 13.45 -2.51 -10.91
CA GLN A 131 14.21 -1.42 -11.53
C GLN A 131 15.70 -1.54 -11.25
N ARG A 132 16.49 -1.88 -12.30
CA ARG A 132 17.96 -1.75 -12.23
C ARG A 132 18.36 -0.30 -11.95
N CYS A 133 19.24 -0.12 -10.98
CA CYS A 133 19.68 1.18 -10.47
C CYS A 133 21.03 1.04 -9.75
N ASP A 134 21.71 2.16 -9.48
CA ASP A 134 22.94 2.17 -8.68
C ASP A 134 22.61 2.22 -7.18
N VAL A 135 21.48 2.85 -6.82
CA VAL A 135 20.99 2.96 -5.45
C VAL A 135 19.51 2.60 -5.41
N PHE A 136 19.15 1.65 -4.55
CA PHE A 136 17.77 1.24 -4.34
C PHE A 136 17.30 1.66 -2.95
N VAL A 137 16.24 2.48 -2.88
CA VAL A 137 15.56 2.82 -1.63
C VAL A 137 14.34 1.92 -1.49
N THR A 138 14.31 1.07 -0.47
CA THR A 138 13.26 0.07 -0.23
C THR A 138 12.54 0.31 1.08
N GLU A 139 11.23 0.04 1.11
CA GLU A 139 10.49 -0.15 2.36
C GLU A 139 10.96 -1.42 3.11
N ALA A 140 10.56 -1.53 4.38
CA ALA A 140 10.86 -2.63 5.29
C ALA A 140 9.69 -2.92 6.24
N THR A 141 8.44 -2.72 5.80
CA THR A 141 7.24 -2.91 6.63
C THR A 141 7.23 -4.30 7.24
N PHE A 142 7.55 -5.30 6.41
CA PHE A 142 7.74 -6.69 6.80
C PHE A 142 9.19 -7.14 6.70
N GLY A 143 10.11 -6.24 7.05
CA GLY A 143 11.56 -6.41 6.98
C GLY A 143 12.18 -7.39 7.99
N ILE A 144 11.42 -8.35 8.52
CA ILE A 144 11.93 -9.42 9.40
C ILE A 144 11.52 -10.82 8.91
N PRO A 145 12.37 -11.87 9.05
CA PRO A 145 12.15 -13.19 8.43
C PRO A 145 10.85 -13.94 8.79
N VAL A 146 10.19 -13.59 9.90
CA VAL A 146 8.93 -14.24 10.31
C VAL A 146 7.78 -13.91 9.37
N PHE A 147 7.85 -12.78 8.66
CA PHE A 147 6.87 -12.36 7.67
C PHE A 147 7.18 -13.00 6.32
N ASN A 148 6.66 -14.22 6.19
CA ASN A 148 6.59 -14.96 4.94
C ASN A 148 5.11 -15.34 4.79
N PHE A 149 4.46 -14.77 3.78
CA PHE A 149 3.01 -14.82 3.65
C PHE A 149 2.56 -16.05 2.86
N PRO A 150 1.44 -16.68 3.24
CA PRO A 150 0.86 -17.77 2.47
C PRO A 150 0.34 -17.27 1.11
N ASP A 151 -0.22 -18.19 0.33
CA ASP A 151 -0.96 -17.84 -0.88
C ASP A 151 -2.26 -17.08 -0.54
N ASP A 152 -2.52 -15.97 -1.25
CA ASP A 152 -3.67 -15.09 -0.99
C ASP A 152 -5.01 -15.77 -1.33
N GLY A 153 -5.02 -16.60 -2.38
CA GLY A 153 -6.20 -17.38 -2.77
C GLY A 153 -6.60 -18.39 -1.70
N GLY A 154 -5.61 -19.00 -1.04
CA GLY A 154 -5.82 -19.83 0.14
C GLY A 154 -6.48 -19.09 1.31
N GLU A 155 -6.10 -17.84 1.56
CA GLU A 155 -6.71 -17.02 2.60
C GLU A 155 -8.15 -16.60 2.26
N ALA A 156 -8.42 -16.26 0.99
CA ALA A 156 -9.78 -16.02 0.51
C ALA A 156 -10.66 -17.28 0.64
N ALA A 157 -10.14 -18.46 0.28
CA ALA A 157 -10.84 -19.72 0.45
C ALA A 157 -11.13 -20.06 1.92
N ARG A 158 -10.22 -19.70 2.84
CA ARG A 158 -10.46 -19.83 4.30
C ARG A 158 -11.62 -18.96 4.77
N LEU A 159 -11.74 -17.73 4.26
CA LEU A 159 -12.90 -16.87 4.54
C LEU A 159 -14.20 -17.50 4.02
N LEU A 160 -14.23 -17.95 2.77
CA LEU A 160 -15.42 -18.56 2.19
C LEU A 160 -15.85 -19.85 2.91
N LYS A 161 -14.88 -20.67 3.33
CA LYS A 161 -15.15 -21.85 4.16
C LYS A 161 -15.79 -21.45 5.50
N SER A 162 -15.33 -20.37 6.11
CA SER A 162 -15.92 -19.87 7.36
C SER A 162 -17.35 -19.35 7.16
N VAL A 163 -17.61 -18.64 6.06
CA VAL A 163 -18.96 -18.19 5.68
C VAL A 163 -19.92 -19.37 5.53
N ALA A 164 -19.49 -20.44 4.86
CA ALA A 164 -20.29 -21.66 4.71
C ALA A 164 -20.53 -22.40 6.03
N GLN A 165 -19.61 -22.28 7.00
CA GLN A 165 -19.71 -22.94 8.31
C GLN A 165 -20.63 -22.20 9.28
N PHE A 166 -20.72 -20.87 9.16
CA PHE A 166 -21.50 -20.02 10.05
C PHE A 166 -22.50 -19.15 9.25
N PRO A 167 -23.45 -19.76 8.52
CA PRO A 167 -24.38 -19.03 7.64
C PRO A 167 -25.31 -18.07 8.39
N GLU A 168 -25.46 -18.22 9.71
CA GLU A 168 -26.24 -17.35 10.57
C GLU A 168 -25.50 -16.07 10.98
N ARG A 169 -24.16 -16.05 10.88
CA ARG A 169 -23.30 -14.91 11.27
C ARG A 169 -22.89 -14.12 10.04
N SER A 170 -22.80 -12.80 10.19
CA SER A 170 -22.12 -11.95 9.20
C SER A 170 -20.62 -11.96 9.44
N HIS A 171 -19.80 -11.98 8.38
CA HIS A 171 -18.35 -11.87 8.50
C HIS A 171 -17.93 -10.41 8.32
N LEU A 172 -17.52 -9.77 9.43
CA LEU A 172 -16.98 -8.41 9.39
C LEU A 172 -15.49 -8.48 9.14
N VAL A 173 -15.08 -8.18 7.92
CA VAL A 173 -13.67 -8.25 7.50
C VAL A 173 -13.04 -6.87 7.55
N GLY A 174 -12.08 -6.72 8.46
CA GLY A 174 -11.24 -5.55 8.55
C GLY A 174 -10.33 -5.49 7.34
N ALA A 175 -10.36 -4.38 6.62
CA ALA A 175 -9.45 -4.09 5.52
C ALA A 175 -9.30 -2.57 5.38
N TYR A 176 -8.09 -2.10 5.12
CA TYR A 176 -7.84 -0.70 4.82
C TYR A 176 -8.65 -0.26 3.60
N ALA A 177 -9.23 0.94 3.68
CA ALA A 177 -10.22 1.40 2.73
C ALA A 177 -9.65 1.58 1.32
N LEU A 178 -8.36 1.89 1.21
CA LEU A 178 -7.61 2.04 -0.03
C LEU A 178 -6.65 0.85 -0.19
N GLY A 179 -6.71 0.16 -1.32
CA GLY A 179 -5.87 -1.01 -1.63
C GLY A 179 -6.48 -2.30 -1.09
N LYS A 180 -6.32 -2.54 0.21
CA LYS A 180 -6.61 -3.84 0.85
C LYS A 180 -8.04 -4.31 0.64
N ALA A 181 -9.02 -3.43 0.80
CA ALA A 181 -10.42 -3.76 0.63
C ALA A 181 -10.73 -4.17 -0.82
N GLN A 182 -10.22 -3.44 -1.80
CA GLN A 182 -10.44 -3.74 -3.21
C GLN A 182 -9.78 -5.06 -3.62
N ARG A 183 -8.54 -5.29 -3.16
CA ARG A 183 -7.84 -6.55 -3.42
C ARG A 183 -8.56 -7.74 -2.79
N LEU A 184 -8.98 -7.63 -1.53
CA LEU A 184 -9.76 -8.68 -0.87
C LEU A 184 -11.03 -9.01 -1.64
N ILE A 185 -11.77 -7.99 -2.12
CA ILE A 185 -12.98 -8.19 -2.92
C ILE A 185 -12.66 -8.99 -4.18
N LEU A 186 -11.62 -8.63 -4.95
CA LEU A 186 -11.27 -9.39 -6.15
C LEU A 186 -10.74 -10.79 -5.87
N LEU A 187 -9.97 -10.98 -4.79
CA LEU A 187 -9.56 -12.33 -4.37
C LEU A 187 -10.77 -13.21 -4.05
N LEU A 188 -11.82 -12.65 -3.43
CA LEU A 188 -13.08 -13.37 -3.20
C LEU A 188 -13.83 -13.68 -4.50
N ARG A 189 -13.81 -12.76 -5.48
CA ARG A 189 -14.40 -13.01 -6.81
C ARG A 189 -13.66 -14.13 -7.53
N GLU A 190 -12.34 -14.10 -7.54
CA GLU A 190 -11.49 -15.14 -8.13
C GLU A 190 -11.67 -16.49 -7.44
N ALA A 191 -11.97 -16.49 -6.14
CA ALA A 191 -12.33 -17.68 -5.37
C ALA A 191 -13.79 -18.16 -5.55
N GLY A 192 -14.57 -17.51 -6.42
CA GLY A 192 -15.93 -17.93 -6.81
C GLY A 192 -17.07 -17.30 -6.00
N TYR A 193 -16.81 -16.29 -5.17
CA TYR A 193 -17.85 -15.58 -4.45
C TYR A 193 -18.44 -14.46 -5.31
N HIS A 194 -19.65 -14.65 -5.83
CA HIS A 194 -20.32 -13.68 -6.71
C HIS A 194 -21.52 -12.97 -6.08
N GLU A 195 -21.86 -13.31 -4.84
CA GLU A 195 -22.90 -12.62 -4.06
C GLU A 195 -22.48 -11.19 -3.72
N THR A 196 -23.46 -10.36 -3.37
CA THR A 196 -23.22 -8.97 -2.97
C THR A 196 -22.32 -8.90 -1.73
N ILE A 197 -21.22 -8.14 -1.83
CA ILE A 197 -20.40 -7.81 -0.66
C ILE A 197 -20.88 -6.46 -0.12
N PHE A 198 -21.13 -6.39 1.19
CA PHE A 198 -21.50 -5.14 1.83
C PHE A 198 -20.27 -4.36 2.25
N VAL A 199 -20.30 -3.04 2.14
CA VAL A 199 -19.13 -2.20 2.42
C VAL A 199 -19.45 -1.00 3.30
N HIS A 200 -18.51 -0.65 4.16
CA HIS A 200 -18.54 0.62 4.90
C HIS A 200 -18.37 1.82 3.94
N GLY A 201 -18.96 2.98 4.25
CA GLY A 201 -18.92 4.15 3.35
C GLY A 201 -17.52 4.64 2.97
N ALA A 202 -16.54 4.52 3.89
CA ALA A 202 -15.13 4.81 3.58
C ALA A 202 -14.55 3.91 2.48
N VAL A 203 -14.98 2.65 2.41
CA VAL A 203 -14.58 1.68 1.37
C VAL A 203 -15.35 1.94 0.08
N GLU A 204 -16.63 2.31 0.18
CA GLU A 204 -17.49 2.62 -0.97
C GLU A 204 -16.90 3.72 -1.86
N ALA A 205 -16.43 4.82 -1.28
CA ALA A 205 -15.81 5.91 -2.03
C ALA A 205 -14.58 5.47 -2.83
N MET A 206 -13.73 4.61 -2.24
CA MET A 206 -12.55 4.08 -2.90
C MET A 206 -12.92 3.02 -3.95
N ASN A 207 -13.90 2.17 -3.69
CA ASN A 207 -14.42 1.22 -4.67
C ASN A 207 -14.96 1.93 -5.92
N ALA A 208 -15.72 3.01 -5.73
CA ALA A 208 -16.21 3.83 -6.84
C ALA A 208 -15.05 4.47 -7.63
N LEU A 209 -13.96 4.86 -6.97
CA LEU A 209 -12.76 5.35 -7.65
C LEU A 209 -12.11 4.27 -8.50
N TYR A 210 -11.92 3.06 -7.97
CA TYR A 210 -11.36 1.93 -8.71
C TYR A 210 -12.23 1.59 -9.94
N GLY A 211 -13.56 1.64 -9.80
CA GLY A 211 -14.49 1.48 -10.92
C GLY A 211 -14.31 2.53 -12.04
N ARG A 212 -14.00 3.79 -11.70
CA ARG A 212 -13.70 4.83 -12.72
C ARG A 212 -12.41 4.54 -13.50
N PHE A 213 -11.50 3.77 -12.93
CA PHE A 213 -10.28 3.28 -13.60
C PHE A 213 -10.47 1.89 -14.22
N GLY A 214 -11.70 1.41 -14.36
CA GLY A 214 -12.03 0.19 -15.09
C GLY A 214 -11.88 -1.11 -14.29
N ILE A 215 -11.74 -1.03 -12.96
CA ILE A 215 -11.66 -2.21 -12.09
C ILE A 215 -13.07 -2.59 -11.65
N ASP A 216 -13.59 -3.69 -12.18
CA ASP A 216 -14.89 -4.24 -11.81
C ASP A 216 -14.80 -5.09 -10.54
N LEU A 217 -15.36 -4.58 -9.43
CA LEU A 217 -15.39 -5.23 -8.13
C LEU A 217 -16.61 -6.16 -7.95
N GLY A 218 -17.47 -6.25 -8.97
CA GLY A 218 -18.73 -6.98 -8.93
C GLY A 218 -19.80 -6.29 -8.06
N PRO A 219 -20.85 -7.02 -7.65
CA PRO A 219 -21.96 -6.42 -6.91
C PRO A 219 -21.54 -6.01 -5.49
N LEU A 220 -21.71 -4.73 -5.19
CA LEU A 220 -21.43 -4.12 -3.89
C LEU A 220 -22.65 -3.35 -3.40
N ALA A 221 -22.86 -3.34 -2.08
CA ALA A 221 -23.92 -2.55 -1.46
C ALA A 221 -23.43 -1.87 -0.17
N PRO A 222 -23.95 -0.69 0.20
CA PRO A 222 -23.59 -0.06 1.45
C PRO A 222 -24.11 -0.88 2.63
N ALA A 223 -23.28 -1.06 3.65
CA ALA A 223 -23.66 -1.62 4.95
C ALA A 223 -24.38 -0.58 5.85
N THR A 224 -24.63 0.61 5.33
CA THR A 224 -25.37 1.73 5.95
C THR A 224 -26.76 1.83 5.36
N VAL A 225 -27.61 0.84 5.65
CA VAL A 225 -29.04 0.94 5.35
C VAL A 225 -29.72 1.42 6.63
N ASP A 226 -30.22 2.66 6.65
CA ASP A 226 -30.94 3.27 7.80
C ASP A 226 -32.19 2.48 8.24
N LYS A 227 -32.58 1.45 7.48
CA LYS A 227 -33.71 0.56 7.74
C LYS A 227 -33.31 -0.93 7.88
N ALA A 228 -32.01 -1.27 7.84
CA ALA A 228 -31.62 -2.67 7.97
C ALA A 228 -31.88 -3.17 9.39
N LYS A 229 -32.55 -4.33 9.49
CA LYS A 229 -32.72 -5.07 10.73
C LYS A 229 -31.45 -5.85 11.02
N ARG A 230 -31.22 -6.19 12.30
CA ARG A 230 -30.02 -6.89 12.79
C ARG A 230 -29.72 -8.25 12.12
N GLY A 231 -30.69 -8.84 11.41
CA GLY A 231 -30.54 -10.12 10.69
C GLY A 231 -30.35 -9.99 9.18
N ASP A 232 -30.37 -8.79 8.62
CA ASP A 232 -30.34 -8.57 7.16
C ASP A 232 -28.97 -8.92 6.53
N PHE A 233 -27.96 -9.18 7.36
CA PHE A 233 -26.59 -9.49 6.95
C PHE A 233 -26.14 -10.91 7.31
N ALA A 234 -27.06 -11.79 7.74
CA ALA A 234 -26.72 -13.18 8.04
C ALA A 234 -26.09 -13.86 6.81
N GLY A 235 -24.94 -14.51 7.00
CA GLY A 235 -24.18 -15.17 5.92
C GLY A 235 -23.50 -14.22 4.94
N ALA A 236 -23.58 -12.90 5.15
CA ALA A 236 -22.98 -11.91 4.28
C ALA A 236 -21.53 -11.59 4.67
N ILE A 237 -20.72 -11.27 3.67
CA ILE A 237 -19.39 -10.67 3.86
C ILE A 237 -19.56 -9.15 3.89
N VAL A 238 -19.02 -8.52 4.94
CA VAL A 238 -19.01 -7.07 5.11
C VAL A 238 -17.58 -6.59 5.23
N VAL A 239 -17.15 -5.66 4.37
CA VAL A 239 -15.79 -5.10 4.40
C VAL A 239 -15.80 -3.70 4.99
N ALA A 240 -14.95 -3.46 5.98
CA ALA A 240 -14.87 -2.18 6.67
C ALA A 240 -13.43 -1.85 7.12
N PRO A 241 -13.10 -0.56 7.33
CA PRO A 241 -11.85 -0.18 7.98
C PRO A 241 -11.72 -0.87 9.34
N PRO A 242 -10.51 -1.29 9.76
CA PRO A 242 -10.32 -1.95 11.05
C PRO A 242 -10.87 -1.15 12.23
N SER A 243 -10.74 0.18 12.20
CA SER A 243 -11.27 1.08 13.24
C SER A 243 -12.81 1.06 13.35
N ALA A 244 -13.53 0.69 12.29
CA ALA A 244 -14.99 0.62 12.30
C ALA A 244 -15.53 -0.66 12.96
N ILE A 245 -14.73 -1.73 13.01
CA ILE A 245 -15.12 -3.01 13.62
C ILE A 245 -15.35 -2.86 15.13
N ASP A 246 -14.54 -2.03 15.79
CA ASP A 246 -14.61 -1.81 17.23
C ASP A 246 -15.55 -0.64 17.63
N ASP A 247 -16.07 0.12 16.65
CA ASP A 247 -16.89 1.30 16.90
C ASP A 247 -18.41 1.00 16.90
N ARG A 248 -19.24 1.98 17.25
CA ARG A 248 -20.71 1.91 17.26
C ARG A 248 -21.30 1.41 15.95
N TRP A 249 -20.62 1.61 14.83
CA TRP A 249 -21.05 1.11 13.53
C TRP A 249 -21.28 -0.42 13.55
N SER A 250 -20.43 -1.21 14.19
CA SER A 250 -20.51 -2.68 14.19
C SER A 250 -21.69 -3.23 15.01
N ARG A 251 -22.28 -2.43 15.91
CA ARG A 251 -23.42 -2.85 16.78
C ARG A 251 -24.71 -3.16 16.02
N ARG A 252 -24.74 -2.91 14.70
CA ARG A 252 -25.87 -3.24 13.82
C ARG A 252 -25.89 -4.71 13.42
N PHE A 253 -24.75 -5.39 13.47
CA PHE A 253 -24.62 -6.80 13.11
C PHE A 253 -24.93 -7.66 14.34
N ALA A 254 -25.82 -8.65 14.18
CA ALA A 254 -26.08 -9.62 15.24
C ALA A 254 -24.95 -10.66 15.26
N ASP A 255 -24.24 -10.75 16.39
CA ASP A 255 -23.16 -11.73 16.63
C ASP A 255 -22.18 -11.91 15.44
N PRO A 256 -21.59 -10.81 14.95
CA PRO A 256 -20.69 -10.88 13.79
C PRO A 256 -19.47 -11.73 14.10
N LEU A 257 -18.91 -12.39 13.07
CA LEU A 257 -17.60 -13.01 13.13
C LEU A 257 -16.54 -11.98 12.70
N PRO A 258 -15.67 -11.51 13.61
CA PRO A 258 -14.63 -10.54 13.30
C PRO A 258 -13.46 -11.23 12.57
N ALA A 259 -13.18 -10.77 11.37
CA ALA A 259 -12.03 -11.15 10.56
C ALA A 259 -11.15 -9.92 10.30
N PHE A 260 -9.86 -10.12 10.03
CA PHE A 260 -8.97 -9.02 9.66
C PHE A 260 -7.98 -9.48 8.59
N ALA A 261 -7.94 -8.77 7.46
CA ALA A 261 -6.98 -8.96 6.37
C ALA A 261 -5.74 -8.07 6.58
N SER A 262 -4.66 -8.66 7.09
CA SER A 262 -3.40 -7.96 7.35
C SER A 262 -2.19 -8.90 7.36
N GLY A 263 -1.04 -8.46 6.83
CA GLY A 263 0.23 -9.20 6.97
C GLY A 263 0.60 -9.42 8.45
N TRP A 264 0.20 -8.49 9.31
CA TRP A 264 0.37 -8.59 10.76
C TRP A 264 -0.38 -9.78 11.39
N MET A 265 -1.40 -10.33 10.71
CA MET A 265 -2.10 -11.53 11.15
C MET A 265 -1.23 -12.79 11.12
N ARG A 266 -0.05 -12.71 10.52
CA ARG A 266 0.99 -13.75 10.65
C ARG A 266 1.40 -13.98 12.10
N VAL A 267 1.33 -12.95 12.95
CA VAL A 267 1.70 -13.02 14.37
C VAL A 267 0.47 -13.29 15.23
N ARG A 268 0.37 -14.51 15.79
CA ARG A 268 -0.78 -14.95 16.60
C ARG A 268 -1.10 -14.02 17.78
N ALA A 269 -0.08 -13.42 18.40
CA ALA A 269 -0.27 -12.49 19.51
C ALA A 269 -1.06 -11.23 19.07
N ARG A 270 -0.80 -10.69 17.88
CA ARG A 270 -1.50 -9.52 17.32
C ARG A 270 -2.97 -9.84 17.04
N ALA A 271 -3.27 -11.01 16.48
CA ALA A 271 -4.64 -11.44 16.24
C ALA A 271 -5.46 -11.54 17.55
N ARG A 272 -4.86 -12.11 18.61
CA ARG A 272 -5.51 -12.18 19.94
C ARG A 272 -5.73 -10.81 20.56
N GLN A 273 -4.73 -9.93 20.48
CA GLN A 273 -4.82 -8.56 21.02
C GLN A 273 -5.95 -7.76 20.36
N ARG A 274 -6.19 -7.99 19.06
CA ARG A 274 -7.26 -7.35 18.29
C ARG A 274 -8.58 -8.13 18.28
N GLN A 275 -8.71 -9.17 19.11
CA GLN A 275 -9.91 -10.01 19.22
C GLN A 275 -10.42 -10.55 17.87
N VAL A 276 -9.50 -10.81 16.93
CA VAL A 276 -9.82 -11.32 15.60
C VAL A 276 -10.06 -12.83 15.69
N GLU A 277 -11.29 -13.27 15.39
CA GLU A 277 -11.64 -14.70 15.33
C GLU A 277 -11.06 -15.36 14.08
N LEU A 278 -11.08 -14.66 12.94
CA LEU A 278 -10.54 -15.15 11.67
C LEU A 278 -9.41 -14.26 11.14
N PRO A 279 -8.15 -14.52 11.53
CA PRO A 279 -6.99 -13.83 10.97
C PRO A 279 -6.73 -14.27 9.52
N LEU A 280 -6.72 -13.31 8.60
CA LEU A 280 -6.41 -13.48 7.19
C LEU A 280 -5.08 -12.82 6.86
N VAL A 281 -4.08 -13.60 6.45
CA VAL A 281 -2.71 -13.13 6.17
C VAL A 281 -2.62 -12.63 4.73
N ILE A 282 -3.25 -11.50 4.48
CA ILE A 282 -3.24 -10.81 3.17
C ILE A 282 -2.60 -9.43 3.39
N SER A 283 -1.51 -9.14 2.68
CA SER A 283 -0.77 -7.89 2.82
C SER A 283 -0.47 -7.26 1.47
N ASP A 284 -0.57 -5.93 1.40
CA ASP A 284 -0.25 -5.16 0.21
C ASP A 284 1.22 -4.76 0.08
N HIS A 285 2.05 -5.23 1.00
CA HIS A 285 3.50 -5.02 1.01
C HIS A 285 4.26 -6.33 0.75
N ALA A 286 5.50 -6.18 0.29
CA ALA A 286 6.43 -7.27 0.07
C ALA A 286 6.76 -7.96 1.41
N ASP A 287 6.61 -9.28 1.42
CA ASP A 287 7.11 -10.09 2.53
C ASP A 287 8.65 -10.19 2.51
N TRP A 288 9.23 -10.84 3.52
CA TRP A 288 10.69 -11.00 3.62
C TRP A 288 11.34 -11.62 2.37
N ASN A 289 10.69 -12.62 1.76
CA ASN A 289 11.24 -13.26 0.57
C ASN A 289 11.14 -12.34 -0.65
N GLU A 290 10.03 -11.60 -0.78
CA GLU A 290 9.85 -10.62 -1.83
C GLU A 290 10.86 -9.47 -1.70
N LEU A 291 11.07 -8.92 -0.51
CA LEU A 291 12.07 -7.88 -0.23
C LEU A 291 13.48 -8.34 -0.63
N THR A 292 13.90 -9.51 -0.13
CA THR A 292 15.25 -10.04 -0.40
C THR A 292 15.44 -10.50 -1.85
N ALA A 293 14.39 -10.94 -2.54
CA ALA A 293 14.43 -11.23 -3.97
C ALA A 293 14.56 -9.93 -4.79
N THR A 294 13.83 -8.87 -4.43
CA THR A 294 13.95 -7.56 -5.10
C THR A 294 15.36 -7.01 -5.00
N ILE A 295 15.96 -7.00 -3.80
CA ILE A 295 17.33 -6.50 -3.60
C ILE A 295 18.34 -7.22 -4.51
N ARG A 296 18.16 -8.53 -4.75
CA ARG A 296 19.02 -9.29 -5.67
C ARG A 296 18.80 -8.91 -7.14
N GLU A 297 17.55 -8.70 -7.56
CA GLU A 297 17.18 -8.46 -8.97
C GLU A 297 17.46 -7.03 -9.44
N VAL A 298 17.37 -6.05 -8.55
CA VAL A 298 17.68 -4.64 -8.90
C VAL A 298 19.17 -4.41 -9.11
N GLU A 299 20.02 -5.30 -8.60
CA GLU A 299 21.50 -5.27 -8.74
C GLU A 299 22.12 -3.90 -8.40
N ALA A 300 21.63 -3.26 -7.33
CA ALA A 300 22.12 -1.96 -6.89
C ALA A 300 23.46 -2.07 -6.15
N ASP A 301 24.30 -1.04 -6.26
CA ASP A 301 25.56 -0.94 -5.52
C ASP A 301 25.32 -0.62 -4.03
N GLU A 302 24.24 0.09 -3.71
CA GLU A 302 23.87 0.49 -2.36
C GLU A 302 22.36 0.41 -2.10
N ILE A 303 21.97 -0.15 -0.95
CA ILE A 303 20.58 -0.30 -0.51
C ILE A 303 20.27 0.67 0.63
N TRP A 304 19.23 1.47 0.48
CA TRP A 304 18.76 2.39 1.51
C TRP A 304 17.42 1.90 2.04
N ILE A 305 17.36 1.62 3.34
CA ILE A 305 16.21 0.98 3.97
C ILE A 305 15.43 2.05 4.74
N THR A 306 14.11 2.03 4.59
CA THR A 306 13.18 2.94 5.26
C THR A 306 11.86 2.21 5.57
N HIS A 307 10.92 2.88 6.24
CA HIS A 307 9.54 2.43 6.44
C HIS A 307 9.45 1.02 7.04
N GLY A 308 9.76 0.88 8.33
CA GLY A 308 9.62 -0.38 9.07
C GLY A 308 10.88 -0.81 9.83
N ASN A 309 10.99 -2.10 10.13
CA ASN A 309 12.12 -2.65 10.90
C ASN A 309 13.33 -2.91 9.98
N GLU A 310 14.31 -2.02 10.06
CA GLU A 310 15.50 -2.01 9.20
C GLU A 310 16.61 -2.97 9.63
N GLU A 311 16.66 -3.39 10.91
CA GLU A 311 17.81 -4.10 11.47
C GLU A 311 18.07 -5.47 10.81
N ALA A 312 17.02 -6.27 10.62
CA ALA A 312 17.19 -7.60 10.05
C ALA A 312 17.57 -7.54 8.57
N LEU A 313 17.01 -6.59 7.81
CA LEU A 313 17.34 -6.39 6.40
C LEU A 313 18.77 -5.83 6.23
N LEU A 314 19.19 -4.90 7.10
CA LEU A 314 20.59 -4.44 7.19
C LEU A 314 21.55 -5.60 7.43
N ARG A 315 21.23 -6.46 8.41
CA ARG A 315 22.04 -7.63 8.73
C ARG A 315 22.12 -8.60 7.56
N TRP A 316 21.00 -8.82 6.87
CA TRP A 316 20.94 -9.70 5.71
C TRP A 316 21.80 -9.17 4.55
N CYS A 317 21.73 -7.87 4.24
CA CYS A 317 22.60 -7.23 3.24
C CYS A 317 24.08 -7.38 3.59
N ALA A 318 24.45 -7.13 4.86
CA ALA A 318 25.83 -7.27 5.32
C ALA A 318 26.38 -8.70 5.18
N LEU A 319 25.55 -9.71 5.46
CA LEU A 319 25.91 -11.13 5.26
C LEU A 319 26.08 -11.49 3.78
N GLY A 320 25.35 -10.81 2.89
CA GLY A 320 25.48 -10.95 1.43
C GLY A 320 26.58 -10.10 0.79
N GLY A 321 27.35 -9.33 1.57
CA GLY A 321 28.35 -8.40 1.03
C GLY A 321 27.78 -7.15 0.35
N GLN A 322 26.47 -6.91 0.49
CA GLN A 322 25.77 -5.76 -0.08
C GLN A 322 25.90 -4.54 0.85
N LYS A 323 26.29 -3.38 0.30
CA LYS A 323 26.29 -2.13 1.07
C LYS A 323 24.85 -1.72 1.35
N ALA A 324 24.53 -1.47 2.61
CA ALA A 324 23.21 -1.01 3.01
C ALA A 324 23.27 -0.01 4.17
N ARG A 325 22.28 0.88 4.24
CA ARG A 325 22.12 1.84 5.34
C ARG A 325 20.64 2.11 5.63
N ALA A 326 20.36 2.43 6.89
CA ALA A 326 19.09 2.99 7.32
C ALA A 326 18.96 4.46 6.91
N LEU A 327 17.79 4.88 6.44
CA LEU A 327 17.47 6.30 6.25
C LEU A 327 16.87 6.94 7.48
N SER A 328 16.18 6.18 8.35
CA SER A 328 15.48 6.68 9.54
C SER A 328 14.72 7.99 9.25
N LEU A 329 13.77 7.95 8.31
CA LEU A 329 12.97 9.11 7.92
C LEU A 329 12.04 9.53 9.07
N VAL A 330 11.87 10.85 9.25
CA VAL A 330 11.02 11.40 10.33
C VAL A 330 9.55 11.18 10.00
N GLY A 331 8.79 10.58 10.92
CA GLY A 331 7.32 10.46 10.83
C GLY A 331 6.79 9.07 10.42
N TYR A 332 7.65 8.04 10.34
CA TYR A 332 7.24 6.66 10.06
C TYR A 332 7.49 5.78 11.29
N ASP A 333 6.43 5.28 11.92
CA ASP A 333 6.50 4.31 13.03
C ASP A 333 6.32 2.88 12.52
N ALA A 334 7.18 1.96 12.98
CA ALA A 334 7.26 0.59 12.51
C ALA A 334 6.06 -0.30 12.90
N ASP A 335 5.16 0.17 13.77
CA ASP A 335 4.13 -0.67 14.39
C ASP A 335 2.75 -0.62 13.71
N GLU A 336 2.51 0.31 12.78
CA GLU A 336 1.18 0.56 12.19
C GLU A 336 1.15 0.62 10.65
N GLY A 337 2.23 0.23 9.98
CA GLY A 337 2.33 0.25 8.51
C GLY A 337 1.46 -0.80 7.84
N GLU A 338 0.22 -0.46 7.54
CA GLU A 338 -0.52 -0.88 6.35
C GLU A 338 -1.54 0.25 6.07
N GLY A 339 -1.11 1.52 6.12
CA GLY A 339 -1.95 2.73 6.26
C GLY A 339 -3.02 2.94 5.20
#